data_AF-A0A095TSS9-F1
#
_entry.id   AF-A0A095TSS9-F1
#
_cell.length_a   1.000
_cell.length_b   1.000
_cell.length_c   1.000
_cell.angle_alpha   90.00
_cell.angle_beta   90.00
_cell.angle_gamma   90.00
#
_symmetry.space_group_name_H-M   'P 1'
#
loop_
_entity.id
_entity.type
_entity.pdbx_description
1 polymer ?
#
loop_
_entity_poly.entity_id
_entity_poly.type
_entity_poly.pdbx_seq_one_letter_code
_entity_poly.pdbx_strand_id
1 'polypeptide(L)' 'MSFVWIIAAVRRGCPTVKATIYHIAAATEREARRTLAKDHVCFFAGRIRQGVSNA' A
#
# COMPACT_ATOMS: atom_id res chain seq x y z
N MET A 1 -4.72 11.75 -12.16
CA MET A 1 -3.72 10.67 -12.36
C MET A 1 -3.78 9.74 -11.16
N SER A 2 -4.01 8.46 -11.36
CA SER A 2 -4.00 7.44 -10.31
C SER A 2 -2.67 6.69 -10.29
N PHE A 3 -2.23 6.33 -9.09
CA PHE A 3 -1.07 5.47 -8.88
C PHE A 3 -1.52 4.19 -8.17
N VAL A 4 -0.82 3.10 -8.43
CA VAL A 4 -0.87 1.91 -7.56
C VAL A 4 0.26 2.06 -6.55
N TRP A 5 -0.11 2.18 -5.28
CA TRP A 5 0.81 2.24 -4.16
C TRP A 5 1.13 0.83 -3.67
N ILE A 6 2.41 0.51 -3.58
CA ILE A 6 2.91 -0.78 -3.09
C ILE A 6 3.37 -0.57 -1.66
N ILE A 7 2.62 -1.11 -0.70
CA ILE A 7 2.88 -0.91 0.73
C ILE A 7 3.19 -2.25 1.41
N ALA A 8 4.38 -2.36 2.01
CA ALA A 8 4.69 -3.46 2.91
C ALA A 8 4.14 -3.15 4.31
N ALA A 9 3.31 -4.04 4.87
CA ALA A 9 2.67 -3.81 6.17
C ALA A 9 2.60 -5.08 7.03
N VAL A 10 2.76 -4.90 8.35
CA VAL A 10 2.65 -5.96 9.37
C VAL A 10 1.41 -5.69 10.22
N ARG A 11 0.61 -6.72 10.49
CA ARG A 11 -0.62 -6.59 11.30
C ARG A 11 -0.28 -6.42 12.79
N ARG A 12 -0.84 -5.39 13.43
CA ARG A 12 -0.56 -5.02 14.84
C ARG A 12 -0.89 -6.11 15.86
N GLY A 13 -1.89 -6.94 15.57
CA GLY A 13 -2.37 -8.00 16.47
C GLY A 13 -1.78 -9.39 16.21
N CYS A 14 -0.78 -9.52 15.32
CA CYS A 14 -0.20 -10.82 14.97
C CYS A 14 1.25 -10.91 15.48
N PRO A 15 1.62 -11.94 16.28
CA PRO A 15 2.98 -12.07 16.81
C PRO A 15 4.01 -12.46 15.75
N THR A 16 3.58 -12.95 14.58
CA THR A 16 4.46 -13.22 13.45
C THR A 16 4.74 -11.94 12.68
N VAL A 17 6.00 -11.47 12.70
CA VAL A 17 6.50 -10.29 11.98
C VAL A 17 6.63 -10.56 10.47
N LYS A 18 5.59 -11.12 9.85
CA LYS A 18 5.56 -11.33 8.39
C LYS A 18 4.92 -10.10 7.74
N ALA A 19 5.71 -9.37 6.96
CA ALA A 19 5.20 -8.28 6.14
C ALA A 19 4.40 -8.84 4.96
N THR A 20 3.22 -8.27 4.72
CA THR A 20 2.41 -8.50 3.51
C THR A 20 2.56 -7.30 2.58
N ILE A 21 2.68 -7.55 1.27
CA ILE A 21 2.74 -6.50 0.26
C ILE A 21 1.32 -6.22 -0.25
N TYR A 22 0.89 -4.98 -0.12
CA TYR A 22 -0.43 -4.49 -0.56
C TYR A 22 -0.30 -3.60 -1.79
N HIS A 23 -1.22 -3.75 -2.74
CA HIS A 23 -1.37 -2.88 -3.90
C HIS A 23 -2.63 -2.05 -3.73
N ILE A 24 -2.49 -0.73 -3.63
CA ILE A 24 -3.61 0.17 -3.30
C ILE A 24 -3.68 1.28 -4.35
N ALA A 25 -4.77 1.32 -5.10
CA ALA A 25 -5.04 2.43 -6.00
C ALA A 25 -5.42 3.68 -5.17
N ALA A 26 -4.65 4.76 -5.27
CA ALA A 26 -4.96 6.02 -4.63
C ALA A 26 -4.29 7.20 -5.36
N ALA A 27 -4.83 8.40 -5.19
CA ALA A 27 -4.24 9.60 -5.78
C ALA A 27 -2.94 10.00 -5.03
N THR A 28 -2.88 9.76 -3.72
CA THR A 28 -1.74 10.12 -2.87
C THR A 28 -1.27 8.99 -1.96
N GLU A 29 -0.03 9.09 -1.47
CA GLU A 29 0.53 8.11 -0.53
C GLU A 29 -0.27 8.08 0.78
N ARG A 30 -0.68 9.27 1.23
CA ARG A 30 -1.41 9.44 2.48
C ARG A 30 -2.75 8.72 2.44
N GLU A 31 -3.46 8.80 1.32
CA GLU A 31 -4.71 8.07 1.12
C GLU A 31 -4.48 6.56 1.11
N ALA A 32 -3.46 6.08 0.38
CA ALA A 32 -3.11 4.68 0.37
C ALA A 32 -2.74 4.15 1.76
N ARG A 33 -1.92 4.87 2.53
CA ARG A 33 -1.54 4.47 3.90
C ARG A 33 -2.74 4.44 4.84
N ARG A 34 -3.70 5.36 4.68
CA ARG A 34 -4.90 5.44 5.54
C ARG A 34 -5.72 4.15 5.50
N THR A 35 -5.75 3.44 4.36
CA THR A 35 -6.52 2.19 4.23
C THR A 35 -5.98 1.07 5.13
N LEU A 36 -4.67 1.09 5.44
CA LEU A 36 -4.02 0.05 6.24
C LEU A 36 -3.73 0.48 7.68
N ALA A 37 -3.69 1.79 7.96
CA ALA A 37 -3.17 2.35 9.21
C ALA A 37 -3.84 1.85 10.49
N LYS A 38 -5.14 1.48 10.42
CA LYS A 38 -5.91 0.97 11.55
C LYS A 38 -5.34 -0.33 12.11
N ASP A 39 -5.09 -1.29 11.22
CA ASP A 39 -4.75 -2.66 11.63
C ASP A 39 -3.27 -2.99 11.43
N HIS A 40 -2.54 -2.14 10.69
CA HIS A 40 -1.16 -2.43 10.29
C HIS A 40 -0.19 -1.32 10.69
N VAL A 41 1.08 -1.72 10.81
CA VAL A 41 2.25 -0.85 10.76
C VAL A 41 2.79 -0.91 9.33
N CYS A 42 2.86 0.23 8.65
CA CYS A 42 3.30 0.36 7.26
C CYS A 42 4.75 0.83 7.19
N PHE A 43 5.61 0.14 6.44
CA PHE A 43 7.04 0.45 6.35
C PHE A 43 7.37 1.21 5.06
N PHE A 44 7.44 0.47 3.94
CA PHE A 44 7.82 0.99 2.63
C PHE A 44 6.58 1.34 1.80
N ALA A 45 6.65 2.44 1.05
CA ALA A 45 5.65 2.82 0.05
C ALA A 45 6.35 3.13 -1.28
N GLY A 46 6.20 2.24 -2.26
CA GLY A 46 6.53 2.51 -3.67
C GLY A 46 5.28 2.94 -4.44
N ARG A 47 5.43 3.47 -5.65
CA ARG A 47 4.28 3.73 -6.54
C ARG A 47 4.58 3.41 -8.00
N ILE A 48 3.59 2.82 -8.66
CA ILE A 48 3.58 2.60 -10.10
C ILE A 48 2.55 3.56 -10.69
N ARG A 49 2.93 4.35 -11.70
CA ARG A 49 1.96 5.14 -12.47
C ARG A 49 1.11 4.17 -13.26
N GLN A 50 -0.21 4.27 -13.14
CA GLN A 50 -1.10 3.56 -14.04
C GLN A 50 -0.91 4.17 -15.44
N GLY A 51 -0.07 3.55 -16.26
CA GLY A 51 0.00 3.81 -17.68
C GLY A 51 -1.32 3.37 -18.32
N VAL A 52 -1.75 4.09 -19.35
CA VAL A 52 -2.85 3.65 -20.21
C VAL A 52 -2.48 2.26 -20.73
N SER A 53 -3.31 1.25 -20.52
CA SER A 53 -3.09 -0.07 -21.13
C SER A 53 -2.94 0.14 -22.64
N ASN A 54 -1.82 -0.29 -23.21
CA ASN A 54 -1.72 -0.46 -24.65
C ASN A 54 -2.73 -1.56 -25.03
N ALA A 55 -3.71 -1.18 -25.84
CA ALA A 55 -4.66 -2.09 -26.48
C ALA A 55 -3.93 -3.02 -27.47
#